data_AF-E2AJ89-F1
#
_entry.id   AF-E2AJ89-F1
#
_cell.length_a   1.000
_cell.length_b   1.000
_cell.length_c   1.000
_cell.angle_alpha   90.00
_cell.angle_beta   90.00
_cell.angle_gamma   90.00
#
_symmetry.space_group_name_H-M   'P 1'
#
loop_
_entity.id
_entity.type
_entity.pdbx_description
1 polymer ?
#
loop_
_entity_poly.entity_id
_entity_poly.type
_entity_poly.pdbx_seq_one_letter_code
_entity_poly.pdbx_strand_id
1 'polypeptide(L)'
;MSSDSIRHTIKHFGVQKRKLPSSLHKKPSVLPAVEAPHPGSSYNPSYVDHQDLLHQIAEKELEFIKQEEHLDRVTTKMFKKIPQNKKEEYLLREMSEGLPTKQTTNLKSAEEDDNEEDLSITMANSKPVKNVKKTLVQRRKQREQKQAAYTRKMMKINKKIVSDIYKLKNFEQQIEIKEKKLEFLRQKRMMKRERESLMPKTLSKTKFEPLDPDFQLAEELTGNLRNCKPSMSLLKDRYKSLQQRNIIAPAIIKLKRDKAKVKKFVKPDHKINLDAVKLRLNKV
;
A
#
# COMPACT_ATOMS: atom_id res chain seq x y z
N MET A 1 -39.90 -32.69 2.70
CA MET A 1 -39.75 -32.87 1.24
C MET A 1 -38.30 -33.22 0.94
N SER A 2 -38.04 -34.37 0.31
CA SER A 2 -36.68 -34.78 -0.07
C SER A 2 -36.07 -33.77 -1.05
N SER A 3 -34.74 -33.59 -1.01
CA SER A 3 -34.02 -32.68 -1.91
C SER A 3 -34.27 -32.99 -3.38
N ASP A 4 -34.55 -34.26 -3.70
CA ASP A 4 -34.80 -34.74 -5.05
C ASP A 4 -36.23 -34.43 -5.53
N SER A 5 -37.22 -34.51 -4.64
CA SER A 5 -38.61 -34.11 -4.93
C SER A 5 -38.68 -32.63 -5.30
N ILE A 6 -37.93 -31.79 -4.58
CA ILE A 6 -37.84 -30.34 -4.83
C ILE A 6 -37.16 -30.04 -6.19
N ARG A 7 -36.11 -30.81 -6.55
CA ARG A 7 -35.43 -30.66 -7.85
C ARG A 7 -36.33 -31.03 -9.03
N HIS A 8 -37.10 -32.12 -8.90
CA HIS A 8 -38.00 -32.58 -9.95
C HIS A 8 -39.08 -31.55 -10.25
N THR A 9 -39.76 -31.03 -9.22
CA THR A 9 -40.79 -30.00 -9.38
C THR A 9 -40.25 -28.72 -10.02
N ILE A 10 -39.07 -28.23 -9.59
CA ILE A 10 -38.50 -26.97 -10.09
C ILE A 10 -38.03 -27.07 -11.55
N LYS A 11 -37.60 -28.27 -12.00
CA LYS A 11 -37.13 -28.50 -13.38
C LYS A 11 -38.23 -28.23 -14.43
N HIS A 12 -39.49 -28.51 -14.10
CA HIS A 12 -40.63 -28.31 -15.00
C HIS A 12 -41.13 -26.86 -15.06
N PHE A 13 -40.86 -26.05 -14.05
CA PHE A 13 -41.24 -24.62 -14.02
C PHE A 13 -40.27 -23.70 -14.77
N GLY A 14 -39.23 -24.23 -15.43
CA GLY A 14 -38.24 -23.42 -16.17
C GLY A 14 -37.31 -22.56 -15.30
N VAL A 15 -37.53 -22.53 -13.98
CA VAL A 15 -36.71 -21.78 -13.03
C VAL A 15 -35.55 -22.66 -12.56
N GLN A 16 -34.45 -22.70 -13.31
CA GLN A 16 -33.24 -23.36 -12.80
C GLN A 16 -32.75 -22.64 -11.53
N LYS A 17 -32.66 -23.36 -10.40
CA LYS A 17 -32.09 -22.84 -9.16
C LYS A 17 -30.58 -22.62 -9.35
N ARG A 18 -30.20 -21.44 -9.82
CA ARG A 18 -28.80 -21.02 -9.98
C ARG A 18 -28.15 -20.97 -8.59
N LYS A 19 -27.08 -21.73 -8.39
CA LYS A 19 -26.27 -21.64 -7.16
C LYS A 19 -25.52 -20.31 -7.19
N LEU A 20 -25.78 -19.45 -6.21
CA LEU A 20 -25.02 -18.21 -6.05
C LEU A 20 -23.58 -18.54 -5.63
N PRO A 21 -22.56 -17.80 -6.13
CA PRO A 21 -21.18 -17.99 -5.70
C PRO A 21 -21.04 -17.61 -4.22
N SER A 22 -20.24 -18.37 -3.48
CA SER A 22 -20.02 -18.14 -2.05
C SER A 22 -19.39 -16.78 -1.73
N SER A 23 -18.75 -16.14 -2.71
CA SER A 23 -18.21 -14.77 -2.60
C SER A 23 -19.30 -13.73 -2.36
N LEU A 24 -20.51 -13.93 -2.92
CA LEU A 24 -21.60 -12.97 -2.81
C LEU A 24 -22.20 -12.91 -1.38
N HIS A 25 -22.08 -14.01 -0.62
CA HIS A 25 -22.53 -14.05 0.78
C HIS A 25 -21.54 -13.38 1.75
N LYS A 26 -20.33 -13.05 1.31
CA LYS A 26 -19.31 -12.43 2.16
C LYS A 26 -19.55 -10.92 2.22
N LYS A 27 -19.77 -10.40 3.43
CA LYS A 27 -19.84 -8.95 3.67
C LYS A 27 -18.46 -8.31 3.42
N PRO A 28 -18.41 -7.11 2.82
CA PRO A 28 -17.14 -6.45 2.49
C PRO A 28 -16.37 -5.92 3.72
N SER A 29 -17.08 -5.69 4.83
CA SER A 29 -16.55 -5.17 6.10
C SER A 29 -17.24 -5.82 7.30
N VAL A 30 -16.59 -5.76 8.46
CA VAL A 30 -17.10 -6.28 9.76
C VAL A 30 -17.90 -5.21 10.52
N LEU A 31 -17.75 -3.94 10.14
CA LEU A 31 -18.38 -2.79 10.80
C LEU A 31 -19.91 -2.87 10.79
N PRO A 32 -20.57 -2.38 11.87
CA PRO A 32 -22.02 -2.30 11.92
C PRO A 32 -22.56 -1.32 10.88
N ALA A 33 -23.83 -1.49 10.49
CA ALA A 33 -24.45 -0.60 9.51
C ALA A 33 -24.61 0.83 10.02
N VAL A 34 -24.78 0.99 11.33
CA VAL A 34 -24.93 2.25 12.04
C VAL A 34 -24.01 2.18 13.25
N GLU A 35 -23.11 3.14 13.38
CA GLU A 35 -22.28 3.29 14.58
C GLU A 35 -23.08 4.05 15.65
N ALA A 36 -22.87 3.68 16.91
CA ALA A 36 -23.48 4.40 18.02
C ALA A 36 -22.75 5.74 18.20
N PRO A 37 -23.48 6.87 18.29
CA PRO A 37 -22.86 8.17 18.54
C PRO A 37 -22.29 8.25 19.97
N HIS A 38 -21.42 9.23 20.21
CA HIS A 38 -20.91 9.52 21.55
C HIS A 38 -22.06 9.96 22.47
N PRO A 39 -22.11 9.51 23.75
CA PRO A 39 -23.18 9.88 24.68
C PRO A 39 -23.29 11.40 24.88
N GLY A 40 -22.16 12.11 24.85
CA GLY A 40 -22.10 13.58 24.91
C GLY A 40 -22.79 14.33 23.77
N SER A 41 -23.09 13.68 22.64
CA SER A 41 -23.86 14.27 21.52
C SER A 41 -25.37 14.15 21.75
N SER A 42 -25.79 13.53 22.85
CA SER A 42 -27.20 13.46 23.21
C SER A 42 -27.75 14.85 23.46
N TYR A 43 -29.07 14.98 23.30
CA TYR A 43 -29.78 16.23 23.55
C TYR A 43 -29.63 16.75 24.99
N ASN A 44 -29.68 15.85 25.98
CA ASN A 44 -29.46 16.16 27.39
C ASN A 44 -28.38 15.24 27.97
N PRO A 45 -27.09 15.51 27.66
CA PRO A 45 -25.98 14.66 28.06
C PRO A 45 -25.63 14.86 29.54
N SER A 46 -24.97 13.87 30.15
CA SER A 46 -24.29 14.08 31.42
C SER A 46 -23.18 15.10 31.25
N TYR A 47 -22.91 15.90 32.29
CA TYR A 47 -21.83 16.89 32.26
C TYR A 47 -20.48 16.27 31.89
N VAL A 48 -20.16 15.10 32.45
CA VAL A 48 -18.90 14.38 32.19
C VAL A 48 -18.82 13.97 30.71
N ASP A 49 -19.84 13.29 30.20
CA ASP A 49 -19.86 12.81 28.81
C ASP A 49 -19.80 13.96 27.79
N HIS A 50 -20.38 15.13 28.11
CA HIS A 50 -20.34 16.32 27.27
C HIS A 50 -18.96 16.96 27.26
N GLN A 51 -18.33 17.11 28.44
CA GLN A 51 -16.95 17.62 28.53
C GLN A 51 -15.95 16.69 27.83
N ASP A 52 -16.12 15.36 27.96
CA ASP A 52 -15.27 14.38 27.29
C ASP A 52 -15.38 14.49 25.77
N LEU A 53 -16.59 14.70 25.24
CA LEU A 53 -16.80 14.93 23.81
C LEU A 53 -16.13 16.23 23.35
N LEU A 54 -16.37 17.33 24.06
CA LEU A 54 -15.78 18.64 23.74
C LEU A 54 -14.25 18.59 23.80
N HIS A 55 -13.69 17.87 24.75
CA HIS A 55 -12.26 17.67 24.88
C HIS A 55 -11.68 16.94 23.64
N GLN A 56 -12.27 15.82 23.24
CA GLN A 56 -11.84 15.08 22.04
C GLN A 56 -11.92 15.92 20.76
N ILE A 57 -12.91 16.81 20.67
CA ILE A 57 -13.06 17.73 19.55
C ILE A 57 -11.99 18.81 19.59
N ALA A 58 -11.78 19.42 20.75
CA ALA A 58 -10.74 20.44 20.94
C ALA A 58 -9.34 19.90 20.60
N GLU A 59 -9.03 18.65 20.98
CA GLU A 59 -7.78 18.00 20.60
C GLU A 59 -7.61 17.88 19.08
N LYS A 60 -8.67 17.45 18.36
CA LYS A 60 -8.64 17.36 16.89
C LYS A 60 -8.49 18.75 16.23
N GLU A 61 -9.18 19.76 16.73
CA GLU A 61 -9.06 21.13 16.22
C GLU A 61 -7.65 21.68 16.44
N LEU A 62 -7.04 21.42 17.61
CA LEU A 62 -5.65 21.78 17.87
C LEU A 62 -4.67 21.09 16.92
N GLU A 63 -4.91 19.83 16.54
CA GLU A 63 -4.13 19.15 15.51
C GLU A 63 -4.25 19.84 14.15
N PHE A 64 -5.46 20.25 13.75
CA PHE A 64 -5.66 20.98 12.49
C PHE A 64 -4.99 22.35 12.50
N ILE A 65 -5.11 23.12 13.59
CA ILE A 65 -4.43 24.41 13.74
C ILE A 65 -2.91 24.24 13.60
N LYS A 66 -2.32 23.27 14.29
CA LYS A 66 -0.87 22.98 14.18
C LYS A 66 -0.45 22.60 12.77
N GLN A 67 -1.27 21.81 12.07
CA GLN A 67 -1.00 21.44 10.67
C GLN A 67 -1.08 22.66 9.76
N GLU A 68 -2.07 23.53 9.93
CA GLU A 68 -2.21 24.76 9.18
C GLU A 68 -1.03 25.71 9.42
N GLU A 69 -0.66 25.94 10.68
CA GLU A 69 0.52 26.75 11.04
C GLU A 69 1.81 26.18 10.45
N HIS A 70 1.97 24.86 10.47
CA HIS A 70 3.11 24.18 9.86
C HIS A 70 3.14 24.42 8.34
N LEU A 71 2.00 24.27 7.67
CA LEU A 71 1.89 24.50 6.23
C LEU A 71 2.14 25.98 5.90
N ASP A 72 1.60 26.92 6.65
CA ASP A 72 1.84 28.36 6.48
C ASP A 72 3.33 28.68 6.68
N ARG A 73 3.97 28.04 7.66
CA ARG A 73 5.42 28.17 7.84
C ARG A 73 6.20 27.66 6.63
N VAL A 74 5.92 26.44 6.18
CA VAL A 74 6.69 25.76 5.11
C VAL A 74 6.41 26.31 3.72
N THR A 75 5.20 26.81 3.48
CA THR A 75 4.79 27.31 2.17
C THR A 75 4.92 28.84 2.12
N THR A 76 4.11 29.56 2.86
CA THR A 76 4.00 31.03 2.75
C THR A 76 5.16 31.78 3.39
N LYS A 77 5.63 31.37 4.57
CA LYS A 77 6.69 32.10 5.31
C LYS A 77 8.11 31.76 4.85
N MET A 78 8.34 30.57 4.30
CA MET A 78 9.66 30.20 3.75
C MET A 78 10.00 30.96 2.46
N PHE A 79 9.02 31.29 1.63
CA PHE A 79 9.26 32.03 0.39
C PHE A 79 9.09 33.53 0.58
N LYS A 80 10.19 34.30 0.45
CA LYS A 80 10.13 35.76 0.38
C LYS A 80 9.50 36.16 -0.96
N LYS A 81 8.41 36.94 -0.93
CA LYS A 81 7.83 37.52 -2.15
C LYS A 81 8.83 38.53 -2.74
N ILE A 82 9.41 38.21 -3.89
CA ILE A 82 10.35 39.09 -4.60
C ILE A 82 9.53 40.17 -5.32
N PRO A 83 9.81 41.48 -5.11
CA PRO A 83 9.17 42.55 -5.86
C PRO A 83 9.57 42.47 -7.34
N GLN A 84 8.65 42.81 -8.25
CA GLN A 84 8.85 42.66 -9.70
C GLN A 84 10.15 43.30 -10.21
N ASN A 85 10.52 44.48 -9.68
CA ASN A 85 11.71 45.23 -10.07
C ASN A 85 13.04 44.51 -9.80
N LYS A 86 13.08 43.56 -8.85
CA LYS A 86 14.31 42.82 -8.49
C LYS A 86 14.33 41.42 -9.09
N LYS A 87 13.26 40.99 -9.78
CA LYS A 87 13.15 39.62 -10.30
C LYS A 87 14.24 39.28 -11.31
N GLU A 88 14.56 40.22 -12.20
CA GLU A 88 15.56 40.04 -13.27
C GLU A 88 16.98 39.91 -12.71
N GLU A 89 17.32 40.71 -11.70
CA GLU A 89 18.63 40.69 -11.03
C GLU A 89 18.89 39.36 -10.29
N TYR A 90 17.89 38.85 -9.57
CA TYR A 90 17.98 37.56 -8.88
C TYR A 90 18.07 36.39 -9.86
N LEU A 91 17.32 36.44 -10.97
CA LEU A 91 17.39 35.43 -12.03
C LEU A 91 18.79 35.40 -12.66
N LEU A 92 19.37 36.56 -12.96
CA LEU A 92 20.71 36.66 -13.53
C LEU A 92 21.77 36.06 -12.59
N ARG A 93 21.63 36.31 -11.27
CA ARG A 93 22.49 35.73 -10.25
C ARG A 93 22.37 34.20 -10.18
N GLU A 94 21.15 33.67 -10.15
CA GLU A 94 20.91 32.21 -10.16
C GLU A 94 21.52 31.55 -11.41
N MET A 95 21.37 32.16 -12.59
CA MET A 95 21.96 31.65 -13.83
C MET A 95 23.49 31.70 -13.86
N SER A 96 24.11 32.52 -13.02
CA SER A 96 25.56 32.62 -12.90
C SER A 96 26.17 31.66 -11.88
N GLU A 97 25.37 31.08 -10.98
CA GLU A 97 25.80 30.09 -10.00
C GLU A 97 26.11 28.76 -10.71
N GLY A 98 27.33 28.25 -10.57
CA GLY A 98 27.79 27.02 -11.22
C GLY A 98 28.72 27.22 -12.43
N LEU A 99 29.01 28.46 -12.84
CA LEU A 99 30.19 28.71 -13.66
C LEU A 99 31.46 28.50 -12.81
N PRO A 100 32.35 27.56 -13.18
CA PRO A 100 33.60 27.35 -12.47
C PRO A 100 34.47 28.60 -12.60
N THR A 101 34.70 29.30 -11.49
CA THR A 101 35.83 30.22 -11.38
C THR A 101 37.10 29.39 -11.54
N LYS A 102 37.86 29.69 -12.61
CA LYS A 102 39.04 28.94 -13.03
C LYS A 102 40.10 28.88 -11.92
N GLN A 103 40.07 27.85 -11.08
CA GLN A 103 41.20 27.38 -10.28
C GLN A 103 40.81 26.07 -9.58
N THR A 104 41.18 24.94 -10.19
CA THR A 104 42.00 23.88 -9.59
C THR A 104 42.00 22.70 -10.56
N THR A 105 43.16 22.53 -11.18
CA THR A 105 43.53 21.44 -12.06
C THR A 105 43.99 20.24 -11.25
N ASN A 106 43.97 19.07 -11.92
CA ASN A 106 44.77 17.88 -11.67
C ASN A 106 44.19 16.83 -10.70
N LEU A 107 43.56 15.81 -11.27
CA LEU A 107 43.70 14.44 -10.78
C LEU A 107 44.16 13.56 -11.94
N LYS A 108 45.40 13.09 -11.81
CA LYS A 108 46.14 12.24 -12.74
C LYS A 108 45.62 10.81 -12.70
N SER A 109 45.56 10.21 -13.88
CA SER A 109 45.50 8.78 -14.17
C SER A 109 46.71 8.01 -13.63
N ALA A 110 46.49 6.76 -13.26
CA ALA A 110 47.52 5.71 -13.23
C ALA A 110 46.87 4.40 -13.68
N GLU A 111 47.27 3.94 -14.86
CA GLU A 111 47.01 2.61 -15.41
C GLU A 111 48.15 1.65 -15.02
N GLU A 112 47.97 0.40 -15.48
CA GLU A 112 48.98 -0.65 -15.71
C GLU A 112 49.27 -1.56 -14.52
N ASP A 113 49.52 -2.85 -14.70
CA ASP A 113 49.20 -3.86 -15.73
C ASP A 113 49.68 -5.18 -15.11
N ASP A 114 49.41 -6.27 -15.81
CA ASP A 114 50.36 -7.36 -16.02
C ASP A 114 50.40 -8.54 -15.02
N ASN A 115 49.86 -9.63 -15.56
CA ASN A 115 50.61 -10.82 -15.99
C ASN A 115 50.53 -12.12 -15.17
N GLU A 116 49.82 -13.05 -15.82
CA GLU A 116 50.35 -14.29 -16.39
C GLU A 116 50.40 -15.58 -15.55
N GLU A 117 49.74 -16.59 -16.15
CA GLU A 117 50.23 -17.94 -16.45
C GLU A 117 50.35 -18.95 -15.30
N ASP A 118 49.45 -19.93 -15.25
CA ASP A 118 49.47 -21.23 -15.96
C ASP A 118 50.09 -22.34 -15.10
N LEU A 119 49.23 -23.25 -14.64
CA LEU A 119 49.64 -24.54 -14.10
C LEU A 119 49.06 -25.65 -15.00
N SER A 120 49.90 -26.07 -15.93
CA SER A 120 49.70 -27.22 -16.81
C SER A 120 49.54 -28.52 -16.00
N ILE A 121 48.38 -29.18 -16.17
CA ILE A 121 48.13 -30.53 -15.67
C ILE A 121 48.52 -31.51 -16.76
N THR A 122 49.57 -32.28 -16.52
CA THR A 122 50.02 -33.36 -17.40
C THR A 122 49.07 -34.56 -17.31
N MET A 123 48.41 -34.90 -18.43
CA MET A 123 47.63 -36.12 -18.57
C MET A 123 48.57 -37.33 -18.71
N ALA A 124 48.48 -38.28 -17.77
CA ALA A 124 49.22 -39.53 -17.81
C ALA A 124 48.60 -40.52 -18.80
N ASN A 125 49.42 -40.99 -19.75
CA ASN A 125 49.07 -41.97 -20.78
C ASN A 125 48.65 -43.34 -20.19
N SER A 126 47.46 -43.82 -20.60
CA SER A 126 46.90 -45.13 -20.23
C SER A 126 47.49 -46.26 -21.08
N LYS A 127 48.21 -47.20 -20.46
CA LYS A 127 48.71 -48.44 -21.10
C LYS A 127 47.61 -49.51 -21.15
N PRO A 128 47.53 -50.34 -22.22
CA PRO A 128 46.51 -51.38 -22.35
C PRO A 128 46.68 -52.50 -21.30
N VAL A 129 45.61 -52.82 -20.59
CA VAL A 129 45.59 -53.81 -19.50
C VAL A 129 45.50 -55.24 -20.06
N LYS A 130 46.54 -56.07 -19.83
CA LYS A 130 46.50 -57.51 -20.11
C LYS A 130 45.77 -58.26 -18.98
N ASN A 131 44.82 -59.13 -19.33
CA ASN A 131 43.99 -59.87 -18.38
C ASN A 131 44.68 -61.20 -17.97
N VAL A 132 45.37 -61.19 -16.82
CA VAL A 132 46.08 -62.37 -16.27
C VAL A 132 45.32 -62.91 -15.05
N LYS A 133 45.18 -64.24 -14.94
CA LYS A 133 44.52 -64.90 -13.80
C LYS A 133 45.32 -64.68 -12.50
N LYS A 134 44.63 -64.33 -11.42
CA LYS A 134 45.24 -64.00 -10.12
C LYS A 134 45.70 -65.24 -9.36
N THR A 135 46.83 -65.15 -8.67
CA THR A 135 47.35 -66.21 -7.78
C THR A 135 46.61 -66.25 -6.42
N LEU A 136 46.73 -67.35 -5.67
CA LEU A 136 46.09 -67.49 -4.35
C LEU A 136 46.53 -66.40 -3.34
N VAL A 137 47.82 -66.03 -3.37
CA VAL A 137 48.37 -64.93 -2.55
C VAL A 137 47.77 -63.59 -2.95
N GLN A 138 47.61 -63.31 -4.25
CA GLN A 138 46.95 -62.11 -4.75
C GLN A 138 45.46 -62.07 -4.34
N ARG A 139 44.77 -63.21 -4.31
CA ARG A 139 43.37 -63.32 -3.84
C ARG A 139 43.24 -63.07 -2.32
N ARG A 140 44.17 -63.58 -1.50
CA ARG A 140 44.24 -63.28 -0.05
C ARG A 140 44.48 -61.79 0.21
N LYS A 141 45.48 -61.20 -0.46
CA LYS A 141 45.80 -59.77 -0.36
C LYS A 141 44.63 -58.87 -0.82
N GLN A 142 43.91 -59.26 -1.87
CA GLN A 142 42.70 -58.56 -2.32
C GLN A 142 41.57 -58.63 -1.28
N ARG A 143 41.36 -59.78 -0.62
CA ARG A 143 40.36 -59.93 0.45
C ARG A 143 40.67 -59.02 1.63
N GLU A 144 41.92 -58.99 2.05
CA GLU A 144 42.41 -58.13 3.14
C GLU A 144 42.27 -56.65 2.79
N GLN A 145 42.64 -56.23 1.57
CA GLN A 145 42.41 -54.87 1.08
C GLN A 145 40.92 -54.50 1.06
N LYS A 146 40.04 -55.43 0.65
CA LYS A 146 38.58 -55.21 0.66
C LYS A 146 38.04 -55.03 2.09
N GLN A 147 38.54 -55.83 3.04
CA GLN A 147 38.20 -55.70 4.46
C GLN A 147 38.70 -54.37 5.04
N ALA A 148 39.96 -54.00 4.78
CA ALA A 148 40.53 -52.72 5.21
C ALA A 148 39.79 -51.51 4.58
N ALA A 149 39.38 -51.62 3.32
CA ALA A 149 38.54 -50.61 2.67
C ALA A 149 37.16 -50.50 3.33
N TYR A 150 36.56 -51.63 3.70
CA TYR A 150 35.28 -51.67 4.39
C TYR A 150 35.37 -51.04 5.79
N THR A 151 36.38 -51.39 6.59
CA THR A 151 36.58 -50.79 7.92
C THR A 151 36.86 -49.29 7.82
N ARG A 152 37.69 -48.85 6.86
CA ARG A 152 37.92 -47.43 6.59
C ARG A 152 36.63 -46.70 6.20
N LYS A 153 35.75 -47.35 5.42
CA LYS A 153 34.43 -46.80 5.06
C LYS A 153 33.54 -46.67 6.30
N MET A 154 33.50 -47.68 7.16
CA MET A 154 32.73 -47.65 8.41
C MET A 154 33.25 -46.59 9.38
N MET A 155 34.56 -46.46 9.54
CA MET A 155 35.16 -45.39 10.35
C MET A 155 34.80 -43.99 9.81
N LYS A 156 34.79 -43.80 8.48
CA LYS A 156 34.32 -42.54 7.89
C LYS A 156 32.85 -42.26 8.20
N ILE A 157 31.99 -43.27 8.18
CA ILE A 157 30.56 -43.14 8.51
C ILE A 157 30.40 -42.77 9.99
N ASN A 158 31.08 -43.47 10.90
CA ASN A 158 31.02 -43.18 12.34
C ASN A 158 31.53 -41.77 12.66
N LYS A 159 32.61 -41.33 12.01
CA LYS A 159 33.10 -39.94 12.12
C LYS A 159 32.06 -38.92 11.68
N LYS A 160 31.30 -39.20 10.60
CA LYS A 160 30.20 -38.34 10.17
C LYS A 160 29.08 -38.28 11.20
N ILE A 161 28.64 -39.44 11.71
CA ILE A 161 27.59 -39.51 12.75
C ILE A 161 27.98 -38.67 13.98
N VAL A 162 29.21 -38.84 14.48
CA VAL A 162 29.72 -38.03 15.60
C VAL A 162 29.74 -36.54 15.25
N SER A 163 30.19 -36.17 14.05
CA SER A 163 30.16 -34.76 13.61
C SER A 163 28.75 -34.20 13.50
N ASP A 164 27.77 -35.02 13.13
CA ASP A 164 26.38 -34.61 12.98
C ASP A 164 25.71 -34.43 14.35
N ILE A 165 26.05 -35.27 15.34
CA ILE A 165 25.62 -35.10 16.74
C ILE A 165 26.04 -33.72 17.26
N TYR A 166 27.27 -33.28 16.99
CA TYR A 166 27.71 -31.94 17.40
C TYR A 166 26.97 -30.81 16.67
N LYS A 167 26.50 -31.04 15.44
CA LYS A 167 25.70 -30.05 14.70
C LYS A 167 24.25 -29.96 15.20
N LEU A 168 23.72 -30.99 15.86
CA LEU A 168 22.32 -31.02 16.32
C LEU A 168 21.99 -29.80 17.19
N LYS A 169 22.87 -29.43 18.13
CA LYS A 169 22.68 -28.26 19.00
C LYS A 169 22.57 -26.95 18.20
N ASN A 170 23.37 -26.81 17.15
CA ASN A 170 23.29 -25.64 16.27
C ASN A 170 21.99 -25.64 15.46
N PHE A 171 21.52 -26.81 15.01
CA PHE A 171 20.24 -26.92 14.33
C PHE A 171 19.06 -26.61 15.25
N GLU A 172 19.10 -27.07 16.50
CA GLU A 172 18.08 -26.77 17.51
C GLU A 172 17.99 -25.26 17.76
N GLN A 173 19.12 -24.59 18.00
CA GLN A 173 19.16 -23.13 18.16
C GLN A 173 18.65 -22.40 16.91
N GLN A 174 19.03 -22.87 15.72
CA GLN A 174 18.54 -22.29 14.46
C GLN A 174 17.03 -22.49 14.28
N ILE A 175 16.49 -23.63 14.68
CA ILE A 175 15.05 -23.91 14.64
C ILE A 175 14.33 -22.98 15.62
N GLU A 176 14.79 -22.88 16.86
CA GLU A 176 14.19 -22.02 17.88
C GLU A 176 14.16 -20.55 17.45
N ILE A 177 15.27 -20.03 16.90
CA ILE A 177 15.35 -18.66 16.36
C ILE A 177 14.36 -18.47 15.20
N LYS A 178 14.24 -19.46 14.30
CA LYS A 178 13.30 -19.42 13.17
C LYS A 178 11.86 -19.44 13.66
N GLU A 179 11.52 -20.29 14.63
CA GLU A 179 10.19 -20.42 15.21
C GLU A 179 9.77 -19.12 15.90
N LYS A 180 10.61 -18.57 16.78
CA LYS A 180 10.36 -17.25 17.42
C LYS A 180 10.11 -16.15 16.39
N LYS A 181 10.91 -16.12 15.32
CA LYS A 181 10.72 -15.15 14.22
C LYS A 181 9.38 -15.36 13.50
N LEU A 182 9.03 -16.61 13.20
CA LEU A 182 7.77 -16.94 12.52
C LEU A 182 6.56 -16.60 13.40
N GLU A 183 6.62 -16.87 14.70
CA GLU A 183 5.57 -16.52 15.67
C GLU A 183 5.36 -15.01 15.73
N PHE A 184 6.44 -14.24 15.86
CA PHE A 184 6.38 -12.78 15.84
C PHE A 184 5.73 -12.25 14.54
N LEU A 185 6.16 -12.77 13.38
CA LEU A 185 5.56 -12.40 12.10
C LEU A 185 4.09 -12.81 12.00
N ARG A 186 3.71 -13.96 12.57
CA ARG A 186 2.32 -14.42 12.63
C ARG A 186 1.47 -13.47 13.47
N GLN A 187 1.92 -13.11 14.67
CA GLN A 187 1.23 -12.13 15.53
C GLN A 187 1.06 -10.79 14.81
N LYS A 188 2.12 -10.28 14.17
CA LYS A 188 2.07 -9.04 13.38
C LYS A 188 1.05 -9.12 12.24
N ARG A 189 0.98 -10.26 11.52
CA ARG A 189 -0.02 -10.48 10.46
C ARG A 189 -1.44 -10.55 11.00
N MET A 190 -1.65 -11.16 12.17
CA MET A 190 -2.96 -11.21 12.84
C MET A 190 -3.42 -9.81 13.22
N MET A 191 -2.61 -9.05 13.95
CA MET A 191 -2.90 -7.65 14.34
C MET A 191 -3.17 -6.76 13.12
N LYS A 192 -2.40 -6.93 12.04
CA LYS A 192 -2.61 -6.21 10.78
C LYS A 192 -3.96 -6.57 10.15
N ARG A 193 -4.31 -7.87 10.11
CA ARG A 193 -5.59 -8.34 9.55
C ARG A 193 -6.78 -7.82 10.34
N GLU A 194 -6.68 -7.80 11.66
CA GLU A 194 -7.70 -7.23 12.56
C GLU A 194 -7.88 -5.73 12.27
N ARG A 195 -6.77 -4.96 12.22
CA ARG A 195 -6.81 -3.54 11.86
C ARG A 195 -7.40 -3.30 10.47
N GLU A 196 -6.99 -4.06 9.46
CA GLU A 196 -7.49 -3.95 8.08
C GLU A 196 -8.96 -4.36 7.94
N SER A 197 -9.49 -5.19 8.85
CA SER A 197 -10.90 -5.57 8.84
C SER A 197 -11.83 -4.45 9.30
N LEU A 198 -11.31 -3.56 10.17
CA LEU A 198 -12.00 -2.38 10.70
C LEU A 198 -11.77 -1.14 9.83
N MET A 199 -10.59 -1.02 9.21
CA MET A 199 -10.22 0.17 8.44
C MET A 199 -10.91 0.20 7.06
N PRO A 200 -11.36 1.37 6.59
CA PRO A 200 -11.87 1.52 5.23
C PRO A 200 -10.78 1.21 4.19
N LYS A 201 -11.16 0.52 3.11
CA LYS A 201 -10.29 0.17 1.98
C LYS A 201 -10.34 1.28 0.92
N THR A 202 -9.24 1.42 0.19
CA THR A 202 -9.15 2.35 -0.94
C THR A 202 -9.80 1.74 -2.20
N LEU A 203 -11.08 2.03 -2.42
CA LEU A 203 -11.83 1.55 -3.59
C LEU A 203 -11.69 2.45 -4.83
N SER A 204 -11.33 3.72 -4.65
CA SER A 204 -11.13 4.69 -5.74
C SER A 204 -9.83 5.48 -5.53
N LYS A 205 -9.51 6.37 -6.48
CA LYS A 205 -8.39 7.33 -6.35
C LYS A 205 -8.56 8.25 -5.15
N THR A 206 -9.80 8.59 -4.79
CA THR A 206 -10.10 9.47 -3.65
C THR A 206 -10.00 8.66 -2.37
N LYS A 207 -9.32 9.21 -1.35
CA LYS A 207 -9.26 8.58 -0.03
C LYS A 207 -10.57 8.79 0.72
N PHE A 208 -10.93 7.85 1.59
CA PHE A 208 -12.05 8.06 2.50
C PHE A 208 -11.66 9.12 3.54
N GLU A 209 -12.54 10.10 3.69
CA GLU A 209 -12.47 11.12 4.75
C GLU A 209 -13.63 10.85 5.71
N PRO A 210 -13.37 10.66 7.02
CA PRO A 210 -14.43 10.49 8.01
C PRO A 210 -15.32 11.73 8.08
N LEU A 211 -16.53 11.56 8.62
CA LEU A 211 -17.40 12.68 8.93
C LEU A 211 -16.93 13.34 10.23
N ASP A 212 -17.01 14.67 10.28
CA ASP A 212 -16.73 15.41 11.51
C ASP A 212 -17.74 15.01 12.60
N PRO A 213 -17.29 14.84 13.86
CA PRO A 213 -18.18 14.49 14.95
C PRO A 213 -19.20 15.60 15.20
N ASP A 214 -20.44 15.21 15.47
CA ASP A 214 -21.53 16.12 15.77
C ASP A 214 -21.53 16.50 17.25
N PHE A 215 -21.60 17.80 17.55
CA PHE A 215 -21.59 18.32 18.92
C PHE A 215 -22.34 19.64 19.02
N GLN A 216 -22.75 19.96 20.24
CA GLN A 216 -23.38 21.23 20.60
C GLN A 216 -22.54 21.89 21.69
N LEU A 217 -22.38 23.22 21.60
CA LEU A 217 -21.73 23.99 22.65
C LEU A 217 -22.63 24.08 23.89
N ALA A 218 -22.05 24.38 25.05
CA ALA A 218 -22.81 24.51 26.30
C ALA A 218 -23.92 25.57 26.22
N GLU A 219 -23.69 26.64 25.45
CA GLU A 219 -24.67 27.72 25.20
C GLU A 219 -25.83 27.28 24.28
N GLU A 220 -25.58 26.29 23.42
CA GLU A 220 -26.56 25.76 22.47
C GLU A 220 -27.40 24.63 23.05
N LEU A 221 -26.94 24.04 24.15
CA LEU A 221 -27.65 22.98 24.85
C LEU A 221 -28.94 23.54 25.47
N THR A 222 -30.07 23.04 25.01
CA THR A 222 -31.39 23.52 25.45
C THR A 222 -32.02 22.54 26.44
N GLY A 223 -32.74 23.02 27.45
CA GLY A 223 -33.47 22.16 28.41
C GLY A 223 -34.84 21.66 27.93
N ASN A 224 -35.32 22.07 26.75
CA ASN A 224 -36.53 21.53 26.12
C ASN A 224 -36.35 21.02 24.67
N LEU A 225 -36.92 19.84 24.36
CA LEU A 225 -36.95 19.20 23.03
C LEU A 225 -37.52 20.09 21.92
N ARG A 226 -38.45 21.00 22.24
CA ARG A 226 -39.07 21.90 21.27
C ARG A 226 -38.09 22.92 20.67
N ASN A 227 -37.01 23.22 21.39
CA ASN A 227 -36.03 24.24 21.00
C ASN A 227 -34.75 23.62 20.41
N CYS A 228 -34.68 22.30 20.31
CA CYS A 228 -33.52 21.61 19.76
C CYS A 228 -33.36 21.90 18.27
N LYS A 229 -32.18 22.35 17.89
CA LYS A 229 -31.82 22.45 16.48
C LYS A 229 -31.29 21.09 16.01
N PRO A 230 -31.76 20.59 14.85
CA PRO A 230 -31.14 19.44 14.23
C PRO A 230 -29.74 19.84 13.74
N SER A 231 -28.75 19.05 14.11
CA SER A 231 -27.34 19.36 13.90
C SER A 231 -26.76 18.68 12.65
N MET A 232 -27.07 17.39 12.44
CA MET A 232 -26.46 16.59 11.37
C MET A 232 -27.44 16.14 10.27
N SER A 233 -26.93 16.10 9.02
CA SER A 233 -27.64 15.47 7.91
C SER A 233 -27.47 13.94 7.96
N LEU A 234 -28.57 13.23 8.23
CA LEU A 234 -28.62 11.76 8.21
C LEU A 234 -28.18 11.16 6.87
N LEU A 235 -28.43 11.85 5.75
CA LEU A 235 -28.03 11.34 4.44
C LEU A 235 -26.50 11.34 4.30
N LYS A 236 -25.82 12.37 4.83
CA LYS A 236 -24.35 12.47 4.84
C LYS A 236 -23.74 11.37 5.71
N ASP A 237 -24.34 11.13 6.88
CA ASP A 237 -23.97 10.01 7.78
C ASP A 237 -24.03 8.65 7.07
N ARG A 238 -25.21 8.31 6.52
CA ARG A 238 -25.43 7.03 5.86
C ARG A 238 -24.52 6.84 4.66
N TYR A 239 -24.28 7.91 3.89
CA TYR A 239 -23.35 7.89 2.77
C TYR A 239 -21.91 7.60 3.23
N LYS A 240 -21.45 8.23 4.31
CA LYS A 240 -20.12 7.98 4.88
C LYS A 240 -20.00 6.59 5.50
N SER A 241 -21.04 6.09 6.19
CA SER A 241 -21.11 4.70 6.68
C SER A 241 -21.01 3.67 5.54
N LEU A 242 -21.67 3.91 4.40
CA LEU A 242 -21.58 3.02 3.23
C LEU A 242 -20.18 3.02 2.62
N GLN A 243 -19.48 4.17 2.64
CA GLN A 243 -18.09 4.26 2.22
C GLN A 243 -17.15 3.54 3.18
N GLN A 244 -17.30 3.77 4.48
CA GLN A 244 -16.50 3.14 5.52
C GLN A 244 -16.64 1.61 5.50
N ARG A 245 -17.85 1.12 5.20
CA ARG A 245 -18.15 -0.31 5.02
C ARG A 245 -17.68 -0.90 3.69
N ASN A 246 -17.02 -0.14 2.83
CA ASN A 246 -16.55 -0.57 1.51
C ASN A 246 -17.68 -1.04 0.56
N ILE A 247 -18.90 -0.49 0.71
CA ILE A 247 -20.03 -0.77 -0.19
C ILE A 247 -20.03 0.23 -1.34
N ILE A 248 -19.78 1.51 -1.03
CA ILE A 248 -19.70 2.60 -1.99
C ILE A 248 -18.27 3.13 -2.01
N ALA A 249 -17.73 3.42 -3.19
CA ALA A 249 -16.43 4.06 -3.29
C ALA A 249 -16.52 5.57 -2.98
N PRO A 250 -15.53 6.16 -2.27
CA PRO A 250 -15.47 7.60 -2.08
C PRO A 250 -15.31 8.31 -3.44
N ALA A 251 -16.08 9.38 -3.62
CA ALA A 251 -16.12 10.13 -4.88
C ALA A 251 -16.28 11.63 -4.61
N ILE A 252 -15.72 12.43 -5.52
CA ILE A 252 -15.83 13.90 -5.52
C ILE A 252 -16.81 14.28 -6.62
N ILE A 253 -17.69 15.25 -6.33
CA ILE A 253 -18.62 15.79 -7.32
C ILE A 253 -17.82 16.51 -8.42
N LYS A 254 -17.93 16.03 -9.66
CA LYS A 254 -17.34 16.68 -10.82
C LYS A 254 -18.29 17.73 -11.37
N LEU A 255 -18.08 18.99 -10.98
CA LEU A 255 -18.94 20.12 -11.39
C LEU A 255 -18.81 20.44 -12.88
N LYS A 256 -17.58 20.40 -13.40
CA LYS A 256 -17.28 20.68 -14.81
C LYS A 256 -16.73 19.42 -15.45
N ARG A 257 -17.23 19.17 -16.65
CA ARG A 257 -16.71 18.16 -17.57
C ARG A 257 -15.79 18.88 -18.54
N ASP A 258 -14.55 18.44 -18.61
CA ASP A 258 -13.56 18.97 -19.55
C ASP A 258 -14.00 18.57 -20.96
N LYS A 259 -14.80 19.45 -21.57
CA LYS A 259 -15.17 19.38 -22.97
C LYS A 259 -14.41 20.47 -23.69
N ALA A 260 -13.85 20.12 -24.85
CA ALA A 260 -13.27 21.11 -25.74
C ALA A 260 -14.29 22.24 -25.99
N LYS A 261 -13.81 23.48 -26.05
CA LYS A 261 -14.64 24.63 -26.42
C LYS A 261 -15.14 24.41 -27.85
N VAL A 262 -16.43 24.12 -27.99
CA VAL A 262 -17.06 24.01 -29.31
C VAL A 262 -17.20 25.42 -29.88
N LYS A 263 -16.56 25.68 -31.04
CA LYS A 263 -16.75 26.93 -31.79
C LYS A 263 -18.23 27.02 -32.17
N LYS A 264 -18.89 28.08 -31.73
CA LYS A 264 -20.27 28.38 -32.12
C LYS A 264 -20.21 29.42 -33.23
N PHE A 265 -20.76 29.09 -34.39
CA PHE A 265 -20.93 30.02 -35.49
C PHE A 265 -22.39 30.43 -35.56
N VAL A 266 -22.66 31.71 -35.80
CA VAL A 266 -24.00 32.17 -36.18
C VAL A 266 -24.24 31.69 -37.61
N LYS A 267 -25.38 31.03 -37.84
CA LYS A 267 -25.76 30.61 -39.20
C LYS A 267 -25.79 31.83 -40.13
N PRO A 268 -25.36 31.70 -41.40
CA PRO A 268 -25.34 32.83 -42.34
C PRO A 268 -26.68 33.57 -42.42
N ASP A 269 -27.80 32.83 -42.43
CA ASP A 269 -29.15 33.39 -42.53
C ASP A 269 -29.58 34.22 -41.31
N HIS A 270 -28.97 33.99 -40.15
CA HIS A 270 -29.26 34.70 -38.89
C HIS A 270 -28.19 35.74 -38.57
N LYS A 271 -27.24 35.96 -39.48
CA LYS A 271 -26.19 36.97 -39.33
C LYS A 271 -26.80 38.34 -39.66
N ILE A 272 -27.25 39.05 -38.62
CA ILE A 272 -27.67 40.45 -38.77
C ILE A 272 -26.42 41.28 -39.08
N ASN A 273 -26.28 41.71 -40.34
CA ASN A 273 -25.28 42.71 -40.71
C ASN A 273 -25.71 44.07 -40.16
N LEU A 274 -25.30 44.36 -38.92
CA LEU A 274 -25.60 45.63 -38.24
C LEU A 274 -25.12 46.85 -39.06
N ASP A 275 -24.07 46.70 -39.85
CA ASP A 275 -23.55 47.76 -40.73
C ASP A 275 -24.51 48.07 -41.90
N ALA A 276 -25.14 47.04 -42.48
CA ALA A 276 -26.15 47.21 -43.53
C ALA A 276 -27.45 47.80 -42.97
N VAL A 277 -27.80 47.49 -41.71
CA VAL A 277 -28.96 48.07 -41.02
C VAL A 277 -28.72 49.54 -40.68
N LYS A 278 -27.52 49.91 -40.19
CA LYS A 278 -27.13 51.31 -39.95
C LYS A 278 -27.11 52.16 -41.23
N LEU A 279 -26.60 51.62 -42.33
CA LEU A 279 -26.63 52.31 -43.63
C LEU A 279 -28.03 52.51 -44.19
N ARG A 280 -28.99 51.64 -43.86
CA ARG A 280 -30.41 51.82 -44.22
C ARG A 280 -31.12 52.85 -43.34
N LEU A 281 -30.78 52.91 -42.05
CA LEU A 281 -31.31 53.92 -41.12
C LEU A 281 -30.80 55.33 -41.41
N ASN A 282 -29.57 55.45 -41.91
CA ASN A 282 -28.97 56.75 -42.28
C ASN A 282 -29.34 57.23 -43.70
N LYS A 283 -30.18 56.49 -44.43
CA LYS A 283 -30.63 56.79 -45.81
C LYS A 283 -32.08 57.26 -45.90
N VAL A 284 -32.74 57.44 -44.76
CA VAL A 284 -34.05 58.09 -44.58
C VAL A 284 -33.80 59.43 -43.91
#